data_AF-A0A7C1US94-F1
#
_entry.id   AF-A0A7C1US94-F1
#
_cell.length_a   1.000
_cell.length_b   1.000
_cell.length_c   1.000
_cell.angle_alpha   90.00
_cell.angle_beta   90.00
_cell.angle_gamma   90.00
#
_symmetry.space_group_name_H-M   'P 1'
#
loop_
_entity.id
_entity.type
_entity.pdbx_description
1 polymer ?
#
loop_
_entity_poly.entity_id
_entity_poly.type
_entity_poly.pdbx_seq_one_letter_code
_entity_poly.pdbx_strand_id
1 'polypeptide(L)' 'MKGILGRKVGMTQIFTKEGESVPVTIIEAGPCRVIQVKTPER' A
#
# COMPACT_ATOMS: atom_id res chain seq x y z
N MET A 1 10.91 -1.85 -10.43
CA MET A 1 9.87 -2.20 -9.42
C MET A 1 9.52 -0.93 -8.64
N LYS A 2 8.25 -0.68 -8.34
CA LYS A 2 7.81 0.49 -7.55
C LYS A 2 7.31 0.00 -6.19
N GLY A 3 7.59 0.74 -5.12
CA GLY A 3 7.16 0.42 -3.76
C GLY A 3 6.98 1.69 -2.90
N ILE A 4 6.16 1.60 -1.86
CA ILE A 4 5.85 2.69 -0.92
C ILE A 4 5.64 2.11 0.48
N LEU A 5 5.89 2.90 1.53
CA LEU A 5 5.55 2.52 2.90
C LEU A 5 4.06 2.74 3.16
N GLY A 6 3.46 1.80 3.87
CA GLY A 6 2.08 1.93 4.32
C GLY A 6 1.85 1.25 5.66
N ARG A 7 0.77 1.67 6.33
CA ARG A 7 0.28 1.13 7.59
C ARG A 7 -0.93 0.25 7.33
N LYS A 8 -0.95 -0.95 7.92
CA LYS A 8 -2.15 -1.80 7.93
C LYS A 8 -3.21 -1.12 8.79
N VAL A 9 -4.34 -0.75 8.18
CA VAL A 9 -5.47 -0.13 8.88
C VAL A 9 -6.45 -1.19 9.35
N GLY A 10 -6.73 -2.17 8.50
CA GLY A 10 -7.71 -3.21 8.81
C GLY A 10 -8.10 -4.02 7.59
N MET A 11 -9.20 -4.76 7.71
CA MET A 11 -9.76 -5.59 6.64
C MET A 11 -11.24 -5.25 6.46
N THR A 12 -11.71 -5.30 5.21
CA THR A 12 -13.12 -5.11 4.86
C THR A 12 -13.45 -5.94 3.61
N GLN A 13 -14.63 -5.77 3.02
CA GLN A 13 -15.02 -6.36 1.75
C GLN A 13 -15.54 -5.29 0.78
N ILE A 14 -15.33 -5.51 -0.52
CA ILE A 14 -15.89 -4.69 -1.60
C ILE A 14 -16.76 -5.59 -2.46
N PHE A 15 -17.93 -5.10 -2.86
CA PHE A 15 -18.81 -5.81 -3.78
C PHE A 15 -18.50 -5.42 -5.22
N THR A 16 -18.34 -6.42 -6.10
CA THR A 16 -18.19 -6.20 -7.55
C THR A 16 -19.54 -5.83 -8.19
N LYS A 17 -19.53 -5.45 -9.47
CA LYS A 17 -20.76 -5.11 -10.20
C LYS A 17 -21.65 -6.34 -10.40
N GLU A 18 -21.04 -7.51 -10.41
CA GLU A 18 -21.65 -8.82 -10.56
C GLU A 18 -22.20 -9.36 -9.22
N GLY A 19 -22.01 -8.62 -8.11
CA GLY A 19 -22.51 -8.95 -6.78
C GLY A 19 -21.59 -9.83 -5.94
N GLU A 20 -20.37 -10.10 -6.39
CA GLU A 20 -19.39 -10.90 -5.64
C GLU A 20 -18.74 -10.09 -4.52
N SER A 21 -18.54 -10.70 -3.35
CA SER A 21 -17.80 -10.07 -2.24
C SER A 21 -16.31 -10.42 -2.30
N VAL A 22 -15.47 -9.38 -2.39
CA VAL A 22 -14.01 -9.50 -2.41
C VAL A 22 -13.43 -8.98 -1.09
N PRO A 23 -12.80 -9.85 -0.26
CA PRO A 23 -12.15 -9.41 0.97
C PRO A 23 -10.85 -8.65 0.65
N VAL A 24 -10.65 -7.51 1.30
CA VAL A 24 -9.51 -6.62 1.04
C VAL A 24 -8.85 -6.16 2.34
N THR A 25 -7.54 -5.85 2.26
CA THR A 25 -6.80 -5.18 3.34
C THR A 25 -6.65 -3.71 3.01
N ILE A 26 -7.04 -2.84 3.94
CA ILE A 26 -6.88 -1.39 3.80
C ILE A 26 -5.46 -1.02 4.24
N ILE A 27 -4.72 -0.39 3.33
CA ILE A 27 -3.39 0.16 3.58
C ILE A 27 -3.47 1.68 3.44
N GLU A 28 -3.13 2.40 4.50
CA GLU A 28 -2.86 3.84 4.43
C GLU A 28 -1.40 4.02 4.02
N ALA A 29 -1.16 4.60 2.84
CA ALA A 29 0.18 4.73 2.28
C ALA A 29 0.57 6.19 2.07
N GLY A 30 1.81 6.53 2.45
CA GLY A 30 2.40 7.84 2.22
C GLY A 30 1.87 8.99 3.10
N PRO A 31 2.47 10.20 2.95
CA PRO A 31 3.60 10.52 2.07
C PRO A 31 4.93 9.90 2.55
N CYS A 32 5.71 9.33 1.62
CA CYS A 32 7.01 8.72 1.91
C CYS A 32 8.16 9.64 1.51
N ARG A 33 8.60 10.49 2.44
CA ARG A 33 9.76 11.37 2.23
C ARG A 33 11.04 10.53 2.16
N VAL A 34 11.80 10.68 1.07
CA VAL A 34 13.11 10.04 0.91
C VAL A 34 14.11 10.71 1.87
N ILE A 35 14.74 9.91 2.73
CA ILE A 35 15.71 10.39 3.73
C ILE A 35 17.16 10.25 3.26
N GLN A 36 17.44 9.29 2.38
CA GLN A 36 18.78 9.02 1.87
C GLN A 36 18.66 8.36 0.49
N VAL A 37 19.60 8.70 -0.39
CA VAL A 37 19.87 7.98 -1.63
C VAL A 37 21.28 7.40 -1.48
N LYS A 38 21.41 6.07 -1.59
CA LYS A 38 22.70 5.37 -1.53
C LYS A 38 23.26 5.20 -2.93
N THR A 39 24.55 5.47 -3.10
CA THR A 39 25.34 5.15 -4.30
C THR A 39 26.33 4.02 -3.98
N PRO A 40 26.96 3.38 -4.98
CA PRO A 40 27.95 2.32 -4.74
C PRO A 40 29.13 2.79 -3.89
N GLU A 41 29.45 4.07 -3.94
CA GLU A 41 30.56 4.67 -3.21
C GLU A 41 30.15 5.05 -1.77
N ARG A 42 28.88 5.46 -1.54
CA ARG A 42 28.28 5.76 -0.22
C ARG A 42 26.75 5.66 -0.18
#